data_AF-T2IF94-F1
#
_entry.id   AF-T2IF94-F1
#
_cell.length_a   1.000
_cell.length_b   1.000
_cell.length_c   1.000
_cell.angle_alpha   90.00
_cell.angle_beta   90.00
_cell.angle_gamma   90.00
#
_symmetry.space_group_name_H-M   'P 1'
#
loop_
_entity.id
_entity.type
_entity.pdbx_description
1 polymer ?
#
loop_
_entity_poly.entity_id
_entity_poly.type
_entity_poly.pdbx_seq_one_letter_code
_entity_poly.pdbx_strand_id
1 'polypeptide(L)' 'MEDGKLEVRIGIPVDKISTIRRKSQYSVLINNKQYGAKLSAILPEVDAATRTQTIILNLESSAGFRVPQGAIAR' A
#
# COMPACT_ATOMS: atom_id res chain seq x y z
N MET A 1 5.19 14.66 18.31
CA MET A 1 4.96 13.21 18.26
C MET A 1 4.35 12.92 16.90
N GLU A 2 5.20 12.74 15.89
CA GLU A 2 4.72 12.43 14.54
C GLU A 2 4.15 11.02 14.58
N ASP A 3 2.84 10.91 14.37
CA ASP A 3 2.14 9.63 14.29
C ASP A 3 2.73 8.87 13.10
N GLY A 4 3.70 7.98 13.37
CA GLY A 4 4.50 7.23 12.41
C GLY A 4 3.68 6.19 11.67
N LYS A 5 2.63 6.63 10.98
CA LYS A 5 1.81 5.79 10.10
C LYS A 5 2.64 5.46 8.89
N LEU A 6 3.05 4.20 8.79
CA LEU A 6 3.84 3.76 7.65
C LEU A 6 2.93 3.65 6.43
N GLU A 7 3.23 4.44 5.41
CA GLU A 7 2.49 4.47 4.15
C GLU A 7 3.16 3.58 3.12
N VAL A 8 2.38 2.72 2.48
CA VAL A 8 2.84 1.84 1.40
C VAL A 8 2.16 2.28 0.12
N ARG A 9 2.97 2.53 -0.90
CA ARG A 9 2.52 2.85 -2.25
C ARG A 9 2.66 1.63 -3.12
N ILE A 10 1.55 1.13 -3.67
CA ILE A 10 1.54 -0.05 -4.53
C ILE A 10 0.94 0.34 -5.89
N GLY A 11 1.68 0.06 -6.96
CA GLY A 11 1.16 0.18 -8.32
C GLY A 11 0.32 -1.04 -8.66
N ILE A 12 -0.99 -0.83 -8.85
CA ILE A 12 -1.94 -1.88 -9.23
C ILE A 12 -2.34 -1.66 -10.69
N PRO A 13 -2.31 -2.67 -11.56
CA PRO A 13 -2.77 -2.53 -12.94
C PRO A 13 -4.23 -2.07 -12.98
N VAL A 14 -4.54 -1.15 -13.90
CA VAL A 14 -5.89 -0.54 -13.98
C VAL A 14 -7.01 -1.55 -14.22
N ASP A 15 -6.72 -2.70 -14.83
CA ASP A 15 -7.68 -3.80 -14.96
C ASP A 15 -8.09 -4.40 -13.60
N LYS A 16 -7.14 -4.47 -12.65
CA LYS A 16 -7.37 -4.98 -11.30
C LYS A 16 -7.87 -3.91 -10.35
N ILE A 17 -7.72 -2.61 -10.67
CA ILE A 17 -8.12 -1.54 -9.74
C ILE A 17 -9.62 -1.56 -9.44
N SER A 18 -10.46 -1.97 -10.39
CA SER A 18 -11.91 -2.11 -10.17
C SER A 18 -12.26 -3.18 -9.14
N THR A 19 -11.35 -4.13 -8.87
CA THR A 19 -11.50 -5.13 -7.81
C THR A 19 -11.04 -4.63 -6.44
N ILE A 20 -10.31 -3.51 -6.39
CA ILE A 20 -9.80 -2.91 -5.16
C ILE A 20 -10.92 -2.09 -4.51
N ARG A 21 -11.33 -2.50 -3.30
CA ARG A 21 -12.35 -1.81 -2.51
C ARG A 21 -11.70 -0.94 -1.45
N ARG A 22 -12.12 0.33 -1.38
CA ARG A 22 -11.65 1.33 -0.40
C ARG A 22 -11.77 0.92 1.08
N LYS A 23 -12.64 -0.04 1.41
CA LYS A 23 -12.80 -0.56 2.78
C LYS A 23 -12.20 -1.96 2.98
N SER A 24 -11.51 -2.51 1.98
CA SER A 24 -10.86 -3.80 2.12
C SER A 24 -9.56 -3.66 2.92
N GLN A 25 -9.31 -4.65 3.76
CA GLN A 25 -8.03 -4.84 4.41
C GLN A 25 -7.14 -5.67 3.50
N TYR A 26 -5.96 -5.16 3.21
CA TYR A 26 -4.96 -5.79 2.37
C TYR A 26 -3.87 -6.37 3.25
N SER A 27 -3.34 -7.51 2.86
CA SER A 27 -2.15 -8.07 3.47
C SER A 27 -0.97 -7.80 2.55
N VAL A 28 0.05 -7.12 3.07
CA VAL A 28 1.28 -6.83 2.34
C VAL A 28 2.41 -7.64 2.93
N LEU A 29 3.21 -8.26 2.07
CA LEU A 29 4.39 -8.99 2.49
C LEU A 29 5.60 -8.07 2.41
N ILE A 30 6.21 -7.80 3.55
CA ILE A 30 7.39 -6.95 3.68
C ILE A 30 8.44 -7.76 4.43
N ASN A 31 9.59 -8.00 3.80
CA ASN A 31 10.70 -8.73 4.41
C ASN A 31 10.26 -10.10 4.99
N ASN A 32 9.54 -10.89 4.18
CA ASN A 32 8.95 -12.19 4.54
C ASN A 32 7.96 -12.17 5.71
N LYS A 33 7.47 -10.99 6.09
CA LYS A 33 6.46 -10.84 7.12
C LYS A 33 5.21 -10.20 6.56
N GLN A 34 4.06 -10.83 6.84
CA GLN A 34 2.78 -10.31 6.44
C GLN A 34 2.34 -9.23 7.43
N TYR A 35 1.96 -8.08 6.90
CA TYR A 35 1.41 -6.97 7.67
C TYR A 35 0.04 -6.62 7.13
N GLY A 36 -0.90 -6.37 8.03
CA GLY A 36 -2.17 -5.78 7.67
C GLY A 36 -1.98 -4.33 7.24
N ALA A 37 -2.61 -3.96 6.13
CA ALA A 37 -2.66 -2.61 5.64
C ALA A 37 -4.10 -2.27 5.23
N LYS A 38 -4.50 -1.03 5.47
CA LYS A 38 -5.82 -0.52 5.08
C LYS A 38 -5.67 0.48 3.96
N LEU A 39 -6.58 0.43 3.00
CA LEU A 39 -6.59 1.41 1.92
C LEU A 39 -6.95 2.78 2.45
N SER A 40 -6.02 3.71 2.32
CA SER A 40 -6.20 5.10 2.74
C SER A 40 -6.63 5.96 1.56
N ALA A 41 -5.95 5.82 0.43
CA ALA A 41 -6.26 6.57 -0.77
C ALA A 41 -5.90 5.79 -2.03
N ILE A 42 -6.54 6.16 -3.14
CA ILE A 42 -6.16 5.72 -4.48
C ILE A 42 -5.80 7.00 -5.23
N LEU A 43 -4.60 7.07 -5.79
CA LEU A 43 -4.22 8.22 -6.59
C LEU A 43 -5.01 8.19 -7.90
N PRO A 44 -5.58 9.33 -8.33
CA PRO A 44 -6.30 9.40 -9.60
C PRO A 44 -5.35 9.21 -10.80
N GLU A 45 -4.07 9.48 -10.60
CA GLU A 45 -3.03 9.36 -11.61
C GLU A 45 -2.77 7.90 -11.98
N VAL A 46 -2.92 7.61 -13.27
CA VAL A 46 -2.53 6.33 -13.86
C VAL A 46 -1.17 6.54 -14.53
N ASP A 47 -0.20 5.73 -14.14
CA ASP A 47 1.08 5.67 -14.83
C ASP A 47 0.84 5.09 -16.23
N ALA A 48 1.00 5.91 -17.26
CA ALA A 48 0.75 5.50 -18.64
C ALA A 48 1.83 4.55 -19.18
N ALA A 49 3.04 4.55 -18.60
CA ALA A 49 4.15 3.71 -19.01
C ALA A 49 3.94 2.25 -18.58
N THR A 50 3.39 2.02 -17.38
CA THR A 50 3.12 0.68 -16.84
C THR A 50 1.64 0.32 -16.78
N ARG A 51 0.74 1.24 -17.14
CA ARG A 51 -0.73 1.11 -17.00
C ARG A 51 -1.16 0.67 -15.60
N THR A 52 -0.52 1.26 -14.59
CA THR A 52 -0.81 1.00 -13.18
C THR A 52 -1.33 2.26 -12.52
N GLN A 53 -2.27 2.10 -11.59
CA GLN A 53 -2.72 3.16 -10.71
C GLN A 53 -2.10 2.93 -9.32
N THR A 54 -1.62 4.00 -8.72
CA THR A 54 -0.97 3.91 -7.40
C THR A 54 -2.02 3.98 -6.31
N ILE A 55 -2.00 3.00 -5.41
CA ILE A 55 -2.80 3.02 -4.18
C ILE A 55 -1.92 3.31 -2.98
N ILE A 56 -2.43 4.09 -2.04
CA ILE A 56 -1.81 4.39 -0.76
C ILE A 56 -2.49 3.57 0.31
N LEU A 57 -1.75 2.62 0.86
CA LEU A 57 -2.17 1.80 1.98
C LEU A 57 -1.48 2.29 3.25
N ASN A 58 -2.21 2.42 4.35
CA ASN A 58 -1.62 2.62 5.67
C ASN A 58 -1.43 1.26 6.33
N LEU A 59 -0.19 0.96 6.71
CA LEU A 59 0.10 -0.20 7.53
C LEU A 59 -0.43 0.00 8.95
N GLU A 60 -0.82 -1.10 9.57
CA GLU A 60 -1.15 -1.12 10.98
C GLU A 60 0.11 -0.77 11.81
N SER A 61 -0.06 -0.03 12.91
CA SER A 61 1.06 0.53 13.71
C SER A 61 2.09 -0.52 14.17
N SER A 62 1.70 -1.79 14.26
CA SER A 62 2.59 -2.93 14.52
C SER A 62 3.70 -3.11 13.46
N ALA A 63 3.57 -2.51 12.28
CA ALA A 63 4.57 -2.52 11.21
C ALA A 63 5.54 -1.34 11.28
N GLY A 64 5.11 -0.19 11.81
CA GLY A 64 5.85 1.08 11.76
C GLY A 64 7.24 1.03 12.39
N PHE A 65 7.40 0.25 13.46
CA PHE A 65 8.70 0.07 14.13
C PHE A 65 9.65 -0.88 13.39
N ARG A 66 9.15 -1.67 12.45
CA ARG A 66 9.84 -2.87 11.96
C ARG A 66 10.12 -2.84 10.46
N VAL A 67 9.56 -1.87 9.74
CA VAL A 67 9.75 -1.69 8.31
C VAL A 67 10.63 -0.47 8.07
N PRO A 68 11.85 -0.64 7.52
CA PRO A 68 12.67 0.50 7.15
C PRO A 68 12.04 1.29 6.00
N GLN A 69 12.24 2.61 5.99
CA GLN A 69 11.79 3.47 4.90
C GLN A 69 12.46 3.01 3.58
N GLY A 70 11.65 2.80 2.54
CA GLY A 70 12.13 2.26 1.25
C GLY A 70 12.10 0.73 1.13
N ALA A 71 11.53 0.01 2.11
CA ALA A 71 11.29 -1.42 1.96
C ALA A 71 10.33 -1.73 0.80
N ILE A 72 10.65 -2.78 0.04
CA ILE A 72 9.82 -3.24 -1.07
C ILE A 72 8.73 -4.16 -0.50
N ALA A 73 7.47 -3.77 -0.70
CA ALA A 73 6.30 -4.60 -0.41
C ALA A 73 5.92 -5.44 -1.64
N ARG A 74 5.49 -6.68 -1.43
CA ARG A 74 5.06 -7.62 -2.47
C ARG A 74 3.66 -8.17 -2.18
#